data_AF-A0A3D9ZUM8-F1
#
_entry.id   AF-A0A3D9ZUM8-F1
#
_cell.length_a   1.000
_cell.length_b   1.000
_cell.length_c   1.000
_cell.angle_alpha   90.00
_cell.angle_beta   90.00
_cell.angle_gamma   90.00
#
_symmetry.space_group_name_H-M   'P 1'
#
loop_
_entity.id
_entity.type
_entity.pdbx_description
1 polymer ?
#
loop_
_entity_poly.entity_id
_entity_poly.type
_entity_poly.pdbx_seq_one_letter_code
_entity_poly.pdbx_strand_id
1 'polypeptide(L)'
;MFRRNLYRFITVTAVVAVAVAGSAPAHAAAPQILAAYTLPVIIGNITSWAVGLLVGVATLFLTIGGLRRMAAGGDPTEIEKSNSAFKNALIGYALAILAPILLGIVQGWIGG
;
A
#
# COMPACT_ATOMS: atom_id res chain seq x y z
N MET A 1 15.82 -27.58 8.73
CA MET A 1 14.78 -26.85 7.96
C MET A 1 14.30 -25.56 8.65
N PHE A 2 14.15 -25.52 9.98
CA PHE A 2 13.73 -24.33 10.75
C PHE A 2 14.60 -23.07 10.58
N ARG A 3 15.92 -23.19 10.52
CA ARG A 3 16.84 -22.04 10.40
C ARG A 3 16.62 -21.23 9.11
N ARG A 4 16.25 -21.88 8.00
CA ARG A 4 16.04 -21.24 6.70
C ARG A 4 14.73 -20.44 6.63
N ASN A 5 13.71 -20.85 7.39
CA ASN A 5 12.46 -20.10 7.52
C ASN A 5 12.64 -18.88 8.43
N LEU A 6 13.50 -18.99 9.45
CA LEU A 6 13.80 -17.88 10.35
C LEU A 6 14.52 -16.73 9.63
N TYR A 7 15.51 -17.03 8.77
CA TYR A 7 16.17 -16.00 7.95
C TYR A 7 15.21 -15.31 6.98
N ARG A 8 14.24 -16.04 6.42
CA ARG A 8 13.22 -15.49 5.52
C ARG A 8 12.28 -14.53 6.22
N PHE A 9 11.82 -14.88 7.42
CA PHE A 9 11.02 -13.97 8.25
C PHE A 9 11.80 -12.70 8.57
N ILE A 10 13.05 -12.82 9.01
CA ILE A 10 13.90 -11.66 9.34
C ILE A 10 14.09 -10.76 8.13
N THR A 11 14.34 -11.30 6.93
CA THR A 11 14.47 -10.48 5.71
C THR A 11 13.16 -9.80 5.33
N VAL A 12 12.01 -10.46 5.46
CA VAL A 12 10.71 -9.85 5.12
C VAL A 12 10.38 -8.75 6.12
N THR A 13 10.57 -8.99 7.42
CA THR A 13 10.37 -7.97 8.45
C THR A 13 11.34 -6.81 8.30
N ALA A 14 12.61 -7.07 7.95
CA ALA A 14 13.60 -6.03 7.69
C ALA A 14 13.26 -5.20 6.45
N VAL A 15 12.80 -5.82 5.36
CA VAL A 15 12.37 -5.10 4.14
C VAL A 15 11.15 -4.24 4.42
N VAL A 16 10.17 -4.75 5.17
CA VAL A 16 8.99 -3.97 5.59
C VAL A 16 9.40 -2.83 6.53
N ALA A 17 10.27 -3.08 7.50
CA ALA A 17 10.78 -2.05 8.40
C ALA A 17 11.58 -0.97 7.67
N VAL A 18 12.37 -1.33 6.66
CA VAL A 18 13.10 -0.38 5.80
C VAL A 18 12.14 0.44 4.93
N ALA A 19 11.09 -0.19 4.39
CA ALA A 19 10.06 0.52 3.64
C ALA A 19 9.26 1.51 4.51
N VAL A 20 8.96 1.13 5.76
CA VAL A 20 8.31 2.02 6.74
C VAL A 20 9.28 3.11 7.23
N ALA A 21 10.55 2.80 7.44
CA ALA A 21 11.56 3.79 7.84
C ALA A 21 11.88 4.80 6.71
N GLY A 22 11.71 4.41 5.45
CA GLY A 22 11.80 5.29 4.28
C GLY A 22 10.54 6.11 4.02
N SER A 23 9.40 5.78 4.68
CA SER A 23 8.23 6.64 4.65
C SER A 23 8.52 7.88 5.51
N ALA A 24 8.82 9.00 4.85
CA ALA A 24 9.03 10.26 5.54
C ALA A 24 7.79 10.56 6.41
N PRO A 25 7.94 10.87 7.70
CA PRO A 25 6.81 11.33 8.49
C PRO A 25 6.38 12.67 7.88
N ALA A 26 5.21 12.68 7.22
CA ALA A 26 4.59 13.91 6.71
C ALA A 26 4.11 14.85 7.83
N HIS A 27 4.51 14.60 9.08
CA HIS A 27 3.96 15.22 10.29
C HIS A 27 5.06 15.93 11.09
N ALA A 28 5.69 16.96 10.51
CA ALA A 28 6.35 18.04 11.26
C ALA A 28 6.75 19.23 10.36
N ALA A 29 5.98 19.54 9.30
CA ALA A 29 6.18 20.81 8.61
C ALA A 29 5.63 21.93 9.51
N ALA A 30 6.46 22.94 9.80
CA ALA A 30 6.06 24.17 10.51
C ALA A 30 4.75 24.76 9.92
N PRO A 31 3.93 25.48 10.69
CA PRO A 31 2.70 26.09 10.18
C PRO A 31 3.10 27.14 9.14
N GLN A 32 3.07 26.73 7.87
CA GLN A 32 3.22 27.62 6.74
C GLN A 32 1.96 28.48 6.69
N ILE A 33 2.13 29.77 6.92
CA ILE A 33 1.09 30.80 6.75
C ILE A 33 0.57 30.63 5.32
N LEU A 34 -0.68 30.18 5.19
CA LEU A 34 -1.23 29.68 3.93
C LEU A 34 -1.38 30.83 2.92
N ALA A 35 -0.44 30.95 1.99
CA ALA A 35 -0.87 31.20 0.63
C ALA A 35 -1.87 30.08 0.30
N ALA A 36 -3.10 30.43 -0.07
CA ALA A 36 -4.11 29.43 -0.40
C ALA A 36 -3.53 28.44 -1.41
N TYR A 37 -3.41 27.16 -1.02
CA TYR A 37 -2.92 26.13 -1.93
C TYR A 37 -3.79 26.16 -3.19
N THR A 38 -3.15 26.16 -4.35
CA THR A 38 -3.89 26.10 -5.62
C THR A 38 -4.67 24.79 -5.67
N LEU A 39 -5.85 24.81 -6.30
CA LEU A 39 -6.69 23.62 -6.42
C LEU A 39 -5.94 22.37 -6.92
N PRO A 40 -5.02 22.45 -7.91
CA PRO A 40 -4.23 21.30 -8.35
C PRO A 40 -3.40 20.66 -7.23
N VAL A 41 -2.86 21.46 -6.31
CA VAL A 41 -2.05 20.98 -5.19
C VAL A 41 -2.91 20.25 -4.16
N ILE A 42 -4.06 20.81 -3.81
CA ILE A 42 -4.98 20.18 -2.84
C ILE A 42 -5.46 18.82 -3.38
N ILE A 43 -5.86 18.79 -4.65
CA ILE A 43 -6.32 17.56 -5.30
C ILE A 43 -5.19 16.52 -5.35
N GLY A 44 -3.98 16.92 -5.74
CA GLY A 44 -2.81 16.02 -5.74
C GLY A 44 -2.51 15.43 -4.37
N ASN A 45 -2.58 16.24 -3.31
CA ASN A 45 -2.33 15.79 -1.94
C ASN A 45 -3.40 14.79 -1.46
N ILE A 46 -4.68 15.05 -1.72
CA ILE A 46 -5.76 14.13 -1.35
C ILE A 46 -5.66 12.82 -2.13
N THR A 47 -5.32 12.86 -3.42
CA THR A 47 -5.11 11.64 -4.21
C THR A 47 -3.93 10.84 -3.72
N SER A 48 -2.79 11.48 -3.41
CA SER A 48 -1.62 10.81 -2.83
C SER A 48 -1.96 10.13 -1.50
N TRP A 49 -2.72 10.83 -0.64
CA TRP A 49 -3.20 10.27 0.62
C TRP A 49 -4.15 9.07 0.40
N ALA A 50 -5.10 9.17 -0.52
CA ALA A 50 -6.02 8.09 -0.85
C ALA A 50 -5.30 6.85 -1.39
N VAL A 51 -4.32 7.04 -2.29
CA VAL A 51 -3.44 5.98 -2.79
C VAL A 51 -2.66 5.34 -1.65
N GLY A 52 -2.09 6.14 -0.74
CA GLY A 52 -1.39 5.65 0.43
C GLY A 52 -2.26 4.74 1.30
N LEU A 53 -3.53 5.11 1.53
CA LEU A 53 -4.49 4.27 2.24
C LEU A 53 -4.80 2.96 1.52
N LEU A 54 -5.06 3.01 0.22
CA LEU A 54 -5.33 1.82 -0.61
C LEU A 54 -4.15 0.84 -0.57
N VAL A 55 -2.92 1.35 -0.73
CA VAL A 55 -1.69 0.55 -0.66
C VAL A 55 -1.49 -0.04 0.74
N GLY A 56 -1.75 0.73 1.79
CA GLY A 56 -1.68 0.25 3.17
C GLY A 56 -2.63 -0.92 3.44
N VAL A 57 -3.90 -0.79 3.04
CA VAL A 57 -4.89 -1.87 3.17
C VAL A 57 -4.53 -3.08 2.32
N ALA A 58 -4.08 -2.87 1.07
CA ALA A 58 -3.65 -3.97 0.21
C ALA A 58 -2.45 -4.74 0.80
N THR A 59 -1.52 -4.03 1.44
CA THR A 59 -0.38 -4.63 2.14
C THR A 59 -0.81 -5.46 3.36
N LEU A 60 -1.85 -5.02 4.08
CA LEU A 60 -2.44 -5.80 5.18
C LEU A 60 -3.03 -7.12 4.67
N PHE A 61 -3.84 -7.09 3.60
CA PHE A 61 -4.39 -8.31 3.01
C PHE A 61 -3.31 -9.24 2.46
N LEU A 62 -2.27 -8.69 1.84
CA LEU A 62 -1.10 -9.44 1.36
C LEU A 62 -0.38 -10.14 2.53
N THR A 63 -0.18 -9.44 3.65
CA THR A 63 0.50 -9.95 4.84
C THR A 63 -0.31 -11.06 5.51
N ILE A 64 -1.62 -10.86 5.70
CA ILE A 64 -2.53 -11.85 6.30
C ILE A 64 -2.62 -13.09 5.41
N GLY A 65 -2.74 -12.90 4.08
CA GLY A 65 -2.73 -14.00 3.11
C GLY A 65 -1.43 -14.80 3.12
N GLY A 66 -0.29 -14.11 3.22
CA GLY A 66 1.03 -14.73 3.34
C GLY A 66 1.19 -15.56 4.62
N LEU A 67 0.80 -15.00 5.78
CA LEU A 67 0.81 -15.71 7.06
C LEU A 67 -0.09 -16.95 7.02
N ARG A 68 -1.32 -16.83 6.51
CA ARG A 68 -2.25 -17.97 6.36
C ARG A 68 -1.68 -19.04 5.44
N ARG A 69 -1.03 -18.66 4.32
CA ARG A 69 -0.42 -19.63 3.40
C ARG A 69 0.73 -20.40 4.07
N MET A 70 1.51 -19.75 4.93
CA MET A 70 2.60 -20.41 5.67
C MET A 70 2.08 -21.35 6.76
N ALA A 71 0.94 -21.02 7.39
CA ALA A 71 0.32 -21.85 8.42
C ALA A 71 -0.46 -23.05 7.86
N ALA A 72 -0.80 -23.06 6.57
CA ALA A 72 -1.66 -24.06 5.94
C ALA A 72 -1.10 -25.51 5.96
N GLY A 73 0.21 -25.72 6.18
CA GLY A 73 0.78 -27.07 6.32
C GLY A 73 0.60 -28.01 5.11
N GLY A 74 0.10 -27.51 3.97
CA GLY A 74 -0.26 -28.30 2.80
C GLY A 74 -1.76 -28.58 2.63
N ASP A 75 -2.62 -28.16 3.57
CA ASP A 75 -4.07 -28.31 3.45
C ASP A 75 -4.59 -27.45 2.28
N PRO A 76 -5.22 -28.06 1.25
CA PRO A 76 -5.75 -27.34 0.10
C PRO A 76 -6.81 -26.30 0.49
N THR A 77 -7.57 -26.51 1.56
CA THR A 77 -8.61 -25.59 2.04
C THR A 77 -8.04 -24.26 2.49
N GLU A 78 -6.96 -24.28 3.27
CA GLU A 78 -6.31 -23.06 3.77
C GLU A 78 -5.54 -22.34 2.65
N ILE A 79 -5.05 -23.08 1.66
CA ILE A 79 -4.46 -22.52 0.44
C ILE A 79 -5.48 -21.73 -0.37
N GLU A 80 -6.68 -22.28 -0.59
CA GLU A 80 -7.77 -21.61 -1.31
C GLU A 80 -8.16 -20.28 -0.63
N LYS A 81 -8.29 -20.30 0.71
CA LYS A 81 -8.57 -19.09 1.52
C LYS A 81 -7.46 -18.04 1.39
N SER A 82 -6.20 -18.45 1.35
CA SER A 82 -5.08 -17.52 1.13
C SER A 82 -5.11 -16.88 -0.25
N ASN A 83 -5.51 -17.63 -1.29
CA ASN A 83 -5.62 -17.12 -2.65
C ASN A 83 -6.75 -16.10 -2.78
N SER A 84 -7.86 -16.30 -2.07
CA SER A 84 -8.93 -15.30 -1.98
C SER A 84 -8.42 -13.98 -1.36
N ALA A 85 -7.65 -14.06 -0.28
CA ALA A 85 -7.03 -12.88 0.33
C ALA A 85 -6.07 -12.15 -0.63
N PHE A 86 -5.28 -12.90 -1.41
CA PHE A 86 -4.42 -12.30 -2.43
C PHE A 86 -5.19 -11.64 -3.58
N LYS A 87 -6.32 -12.21 -4.02
CA LYS A 87 -7.19 -11.58 -5.02
C LYS A 87 -7.70 -10.22 -4.53
N ASN A 88 -8.16 -10.15 -3.27
CA ASN A 88 -8.61 -8.89 -2.69
C ASN A 88 -7.48 -7.86 -2.56
N ALA A 89 -6.28 -8.29 -2.16
CA ALA A 89 -5.10 -7.42 -2.11
C ALA A 89 -4.72 -6.88 -3.49
N LEU A 90 -4.74 -7.74 -4.52
CA LEU A 90 -4.42 -7.36 -5.90
C LEU A 90 -5.43 -6.36 -6.46
N ILE A 91 -6.72 -6.53 -6.16
CA ILE A 91 -7.76 -5.55 -6.53
C ILE A 91 -7.47 -4.20 -5.87
N GLY A 92 -7.10 -4.19 -4.58
CA GLY A 92 -6.72 -2.97 -3.87
C GLY A 92 -5.52 -2.24 -4.51
N TYR A 93 -4.50 -3.00 -4.91
CA TYR A 93 -3.34 -2.45 -5.64
C TYR A 93 -3.71 -1.93 -7.04
N ALA A 94 -4.56 -2.66 -7.78
CA ALA A 94 -5.02 -2.22 -9.09
C ALA A 94 -5.78 -0.89 -8.99
N LEU A 95 -6.66 -0.74 -7.99
CA LEU A 95 -7.36 0.52 -7.73
C LEU A 95 -6.41 1.66 -7.32
N ALA A 96 -5.38 1.37 -6.54
CA ALA A 96 -4.38 2.36 -6.15
C ALA A 96 -3.62 2.95 -7.35
N ILE A 97 -3.26 2.12 -8.33
CA ILE A 97 -2.57 2.56 -9.55
C ILE A 97 -3.52 3.34 -10.47
N LEU A 98 -4.81 3.00 -10.48
CA LEU A 98 -5.80 3.69 -11.30
C LEU A 98 -6.11 5.11 -10.82
N ALA A 99 -6.11 5.35 -9.51
CA ALA A 99 -6.44 6.66 -8.93
C ALA A 99 -5.65 7.85 -9.52
N PRO A 100 -4.30 7.83 -9.60
CA PRO A 100 -3.54 8.94 -10.16
C PRO A 100 -3.72 9.08 -11.68
N ILE A 101 -3.98 7.98 -12.40
CA ILE A 101 -4.22 8.01 -13.86
C ILE A 101 -5.51 8.77 -14.15
N LEU A 102 -6.59 8.45 -13.43
CA LEU A 102 -7.86 9.17 -13.55
C LEU A 102 -7.73 10.64 -13.17
N LEU A 103 -6.92 10.96 -12.15
CA LEU A 103 -6.60 12.34 -11.80
C LEU A 103 -5.89 13.07 -12.94
N GLY A 104 -4.89 12.45 -13.56
CA GLY A 104 -4.14 13.06 -14.67
C GLY A 104 -5.06 13.41 -15.85
N ILE A 105 -6.04 12.56 -16.13
CA ILE A 105 -7.09 12.86 -17.12
C ILE A 105 -7.87 14.08 -16.68
N VAL A 106 -8.42 14.10 -15.45
CA VAL A 106 -9.21 15.22 -14.94
C VAL A 106 -8.43 16.55 -14.99
N GLN A 107 -7.15 16.57 -14.59
CA GLN A 107 -6.32 17.77 -14.66
C GLN A 107 -6.10 18.25 -16.10
N GLY A 108 -5.97 17.34 -17.06
CA GLY A 108 -5.87 17.68 -18.48
C GLY A 108 -7.07 18.45 -19.04
N TRP A 109 -8.25 18.34 -18.41
CA TRP A 109 -9.47 19.03 -18.83
C TRP A 109 -9.63 20.39 -18.15
N ILE A 110 -9.08 20.54 -16.95
CA ILE A 110 -9.22 21.75 -16.11
C ILE A 110 -8.14 22.79 -16.44
N GLY A 111 -7.10 22.40 -17.17
CA GLY A 111 -6.12 23.32 -17.76
C GLY A 111 -4.69 22.93 -17.42
N GLY A 112 -3.88 22.74 -18.48
CA GLY A 112 -2.48 23.17 -18.43
C GLY A 112 -2.37 24.69 -18.39
#